data_AF-A0A7S1EH16-F1
#
_entry.id   AF-A0A7S1EH16-F1
#
_cell.length_a   1.000
_cell.length_b   1.000
_cell.length_c   1.000
_cell.angle_alpha   90.00
_cell.angle_beta   90.00
_cell.angle_gamma   90.00
#
_symmetry.space_group_name_H-M   'P 1'
#
loop_
_entity.id
_entity.type
_entity.pdbx_description
1 polymer ?
#
loop_
_entity_poly.entity_id
_entity_poly.type
_entity_poly.pdbx_seq_one_letter_code
_entity_poly.pdbx_strand_id
1 'polypeptide(L)'
;TSPRAPGAAGYHRKPIDSPSPIMTARTVYFVSDGTGITAETFGNSILAQFSIKPRHVRRPFIDTADKAHAVVAEINEAAASEGQRPIVFATLVDREVLKIVREHCQGRVMDMFG
;
A
#
# COMPACT_ATOMS: atom_id res chain seq x y z
N THR A 1 -63.25 -9.94 24.95
CA THR A 1 -62.56 -10.26 23.69
C THR A 1 -61.53 -9.19 23.44
N SER A 2 -60.24 -9.51 23.65
CA SER A 2 -59.13 -8.54 23.56
C SER A 2 -58.41 -8.73 22.22
N PRO A 3 -58.17 -7.69 21.39
CA PRO A 3 -57.38 -7.84 20.19
C PRO A 3 -55.88 -7.73 20.53
N ARG A 4 -55.13 -8.78 20.16
CA ARG A 4 -53.67 -8.89 20.27
C ARG A 4 -53.01 -8.14 19.11
N ALA A 5 -52.11 -7.20 19.39
CA ALA A 5 -51.35 -6.48 18.37
C ALA A 5 -50.27 -7.37 17.70
N PRO A 6 -49.91 -7.15 16.42
CA PRO A 6 -48.93 -7.95 15.69
C PRO A 6 -47.47 -7.59 16.04
N GLY A 7 -46.60 -8.58 15.86
CA GLY A 7 -45.23 -8.63 16.38
C GLY A 7 -44.27 -7.59 15.79
N ALA A 8 -43.34 -7.16 16.66
CA ALA A 8 -42.21 -6.34 16.30
C ALA A 8 -41.25 -7.10 15.36
N ALA A 9 -41.00 -6.54 14.18
CA ALA A 9 -40.00 -7.01 13.24
C ALA A 9 -38.61 -6.90 13.89
N GLY A 10 -37.96 -8.05 14.09
CA GLY A 10 -36.59 -8.12 14.59
C GLY A 10 -35.62 -7.52 13.57
N TYR A 11 -35.04 -6.37 13.90
CA TYR A 11 -33.83 -5.90 13.25
C TYR A 11 -32.72 -6.89 13.62
N HIS A 12 -32.35 -7.76 12.67
CA HIS A 12 -31.24 -8.68 12.82
C HIS A 12 -29.95 -7.84 12.90
N ARG A 13 -29.54 -7.48 14.12
CA ARG A 13 -28.24 -6.83 14.34
C ARG A 13 -27.18 -7.86 13.96
N LYS A 14 -26.49 -7.65 12.83
CA LYS A 14 -25.27 -8.42 12.54
C LYS A 14 -24.31 -8.26 13.74
N PRO A 15 -23.66 -9.34 14.20
CA PRO A 15 -22.68 -9.25 15.27
C PRO A 15 -21.58 -8.25 14.90
N ILE A 16 -21.28 -7.34 15.83
CA ILE A 16 -20.22 -6.32 15.73
C ILE A 16 -18.82 -6.96 15.63
N ASP A 17 -18.70 -8.26 15.88
CA ASP A 17 -17.42 -8.99 15.96
C ASP A 17 -17.15 -9.90 14.75
N SER A 18 -17.63 -9.52 13.56
CA SER A 18 -17.14 -10.18 12.34
C SER A 18 -15.72 -9.66 12.09
N PRO A 19 -14.64 -10.48 12.16
CA PRO A 19 -13.33 -9.99 11.78
C PRO A 19 -13.43 -9.46 10.35
N SER A 20 -13.11 -8.18 10.17
CA SER A 20 -13.01 -7.59 8.84
C SER A 20 -12.12 -8.52 8.01
N PRO A 21 -12.47 -8.84 6.75
CA PRO A 21 -11.66 -9.72 5.93
C PRO A 21 -10.24 -9.17 5.99
N ILE A 22 -9.30 -10.00 6.48
CA ILE A 22 -7.89 -9.62 6.57
C ILE A 22 -7.51 -9.26 5.14
N MET A 23 -7.42 -7.96 4.85
CA MET A 23 -6.99 -7.51 3.54
C MET A 23 -5.61 -8.09 3.35
N THR A 24 -5.52 -9.06 2.45
CA THR A 24 -4.29 -9.74 2.03
C THR A 24 -3.15 -8.73 2.00
N ALA A 25 -2.16 -8.92 2.87
CA ALA A 25 -1.11 -7.94 3.15
C ALA A 25 -0.42 -7.51 1.85
N ARG A 26 -0.73 -6.30 1.36
CA ARG A 26 -0.03 -5.72 0.20
C ARG A 26 1.39 -5.40 0.59
N THR A 27 2.31 -5.57 -0.34
CA THR A 27 3.68 -5.08 -0.15
C THR A 27 3.74 -3.57 -0.37
N VAL A 28 4.42 -2.88 0.55
CA VAL A 28 4.73 -1.45 0.49
C VAL A 28 6.23 -1.29 0.35
N TYR A 29 6.63 -0.60 -0.70
CA TYR A 29 8.01 -0.23 -0.98
C TYR A 29 8.26 1.22 -0.57
N PHE A 30 9.40 1.46 0.09
CA PHE A 30 9.93 2.79 0.38
C PHE A 30 11.22 2.99 -0.41
N VAL A 31 11.14 3.77 -1.49
CA VAL A 31 12.22 3.94 -2.48
C VAL A 31 12.81 5.34 -2.35
N SER A 32 14.13 5.44 -2.20
CA SER A 32 14.82 6.72 -2.01
C SER A 32 16.22 6.69 -2.59
N ASP A 33 16.68 7.83 -3.08
CA ASP A 33 18.06 8.11 -3.47
C ASP A 33 19.00 8.26 -2.25
N GLY A 34 18.46 8.66 -1.10
CA GLY A 34 19.12 8.64 0.21
C GLY A 34 18.83 7.38 1.03
N THR A 35 18.63 7.55 2.34
CA THR A 35 18.47 6.43 3.28
C THR A 35 17.06 5.82 3.29
N GLY A 36 16.06 6.49 2.71
CA GLY A 36 14.66 6.04 2.73
C GLY A 36 13.92 6.27 4.06
N ILE A 37 14.53 6.92 5.06
CA ILE A 37 13.86 7.24 6.33
C ILE A 37 12.66 8.16 6.09
N THR A 38 12.80 9.17 5.21
CA THR A 38 11.72 10.08 4.87
C THR A 38 10.55 9.36 4.20
N ALA A 39 10.82 8.54 3.17
CA ALA A 39 9.80 7.74 2.50
C ALA A 39 9.07 6.81 3.48
N GLU A 40 9.82 6.12 4.35
CA GLU A 40 9.27 5.24 5.38
C GLU A 40 8.42 5.99 6.41
N THR A 41 8.92 7.11 6.95
CA THR A 41 8.21 7.92 7.94
C THR A 41 6.89 8.44 7.37
N PHE A 42 6.94 9.09 6.21
CA PHE A 42 5.75 9.66 5.58
C PHE A 42 4.75 8.58 5.17
N GLY A 43 5.22 7.50 4.53
CA GLY A 43 4.35 6.41 4.11
C GLY A 43 3.71 5.71 5.31
N ASN A 44 4.44 5.48 6.40
CA ASN A 44 3.88 4.92 7.64
C ASN A 44 2.80 5.81 8.25
N SER A 45 3.00 7.14 8.25
CA SER A 45 1.97 8.08 8.72
C SER A 45 0.68 8.01 7.91
N ILE A 46 0.79 7.83 6.58
CA ILE A 46 -0.37 7.65 5.69
C ILE A 46 -1.02 6.28 5.94
N LEU A 47 -0.23 5.21 6.01
CA LEU A 47 -0.72 3.84 6.20
C LEU A 47 -1.43 3.67 7.55
N ALA A 48 -1.00 4.41 8.59
CA ALA A 48 -1.63 4.39 9.91
C ALA A 48 -3.11 4.84 9.92
N GLN A 49 -3.57 5.52 8.86
CA GLN A 49 -4.99 5.88 8.69
C GLN A 49 -5.87 4.69 8.31
N PHE A 50 -5.26 3.55 7.96
CA PHE A 50 -5.94 2.36 7.49
C PHE A 50 -5.68 1.19 8.44
N SER A 51 -6.69 0.36 8.70
CA SER A 51 -6.55 -0.86 9.52
C SER A 51 -5.95 -2.02 8.69
N ILE A 52 -4.77 -1.83 8.13
CA ILE A 52 -4.06 -2.81 7.29
C ILE A 52 -2.74 -3.23 7.92
N LYS A 53 -2.26 -4.43 7.57
CA LYS A 53 -0.94 -4.94 7.98
C LYS A 53 -0.11 -5.29 6.74
N PRO A 54 0.42 -4.29 6.02
CA PRO A 54 1.22 -4.52 4.83
C PRO A 54 2.62 -5.08 5.16
N ARG A 55 3.25 -5.70 4.17
CA ARG A 55 4.67 -6.08 4.23
C ARG A 55 5.51 -4.88 3.81
N HIS A 56 6.45 -4.43 4.65
CA HIS A 56 7.29 -3.28 4.34
C HIS A 56 8.64 -3.69 3.73
N VAL A 57 9.06 -2.97 2.70
CA VAL A 57 10.33 -3.17 2.00
C VAL A 57 10.99 -1.83 1.75
N ARG A 58 12.18 -1.62 2.33
CA ARG A 58 12.96 -0.39 2.11
C ARG A 58 14.03 -0.60 1.05
N ARG A 59 14.14 0.34 0.11
CA ARG A 59 15.14 0.38 -0.97
C ARG A 59 15.85 1.73 -0.93
N PRO A 60 16.93 1.86 -0.13
CA PRO A 60 17.73 3.07 -0.07
C PRO A 60 18.73 3.14 -1.23
N PHE A 61 19.29 4.32 -1.46
CA PHE A 61 20.36 4.60 -2.42
C PHE A 61 20.03 4.25 -3.87
N ILE A 62 18.78 4.47 -4.28
CA ILE A 62 18.30 4.29 -5.65
C ILE A 62 18.51 5.59 -6.42
N ASP A 63 19.76 5.85 -6.80
CA ASP A 63 20.27 7.10 -7.37
C ASP A 63 20.83 6.94 -8.78
N THR A 64 20.68 5.75 -9.39
CA THR A 64 21.09 5.48 -10.78
C THR A 64 20.00 4.75 -11.54
N ALA A 65 20.04 4.86 -12.88
CA ALA A 65 19.11 4.17 -13.77
C ALA A 65 19.14 2.65 -13.57
N ASP A 66 20.32 2.04 -13.45
CA ASP A 66 20.46 0.59 -13.23
C ASP A 66 19.78 0.14 -11.94
N LYS A 67 19.96 0.89 -10.85
CA LYS A 67 19.29 0.60 -9.57
C LYS A 67 17.77 0.80 -9.66
N ALA A 68 17.32 1.81 -10.41
CA ALA A 68 15.90 2.02 -10.66
C ALA A 68 15.28 0.83 -11.39
N HIS A 69 15.92 0.35 -12.46
CA HIS A 69 15.49 -0.84 -13.20
C HIS A 69 15.47 -2.10 -12.33
N ALA A 70 16.49 -2.30 -11.48
CA ALA A 70 16.52 -3.42 -10.56
C ALA A 70 15.36 -3.39 -9.55
N VAL A 71 15.07 -2.23 -8.96
CA VAL A 71 13.94 -2.06 -8.04
C VAL A 71 12.60 -2.24 -8.75
N VAL A 72 12.46 -1.73 -9.97
CA VAL A 72 11.25 -1.94 -10.78
C VAL A 72 11.03 -3.43 -11.06
N ALA A 73 12.08 -4.16 -11.44
CA ALA A 73 11.98 -5.60 -11.70
C ALA A 73 11.49 -6.35 -10.45
N GLU A 74 12.05 -6.03 -9.29
CA GLU A 74 11.63 -6.61 -8.01
C GLU A 74 10.16 -6.31 -7.69
N ILE A 75 9.72 -5.05 -7.85
CA ILE A 75 8.34 -4.65 -7.57
C ILE A 75 7.37 -5.36 -8.54
N ASN A 76 7.75 -5.52 -9.80
CA ASN A 76 6.94 -6.20 -10.80
C ASN A 76 6.83 -7.70 -10.51
N GLU A 77 7.92 -8.33 -10.05
CA GLU A 77 7.90 -9.72 -9.58
C GLU A 77 6.99 -9.90 -8.35
N ALA A 78 7.05 -8.97 -7.39
CA ALA A 78 6.14 -8.96 -6.25
C ALA A 78 4.67 -8.79 -6.69
N ALA A 79 4.41 -7.90 -7.65
CA ALA A 79 3.08 -7.70 -8.21
C ALA A 79 2.52 -8.98 -8.87
N ALA A 80 3.36 -9.68 -9.63
CA ALA A 80 2.99 -10.91 -10.32
C ALA A 80 2.77 -12.08 -9.34
N SER A 81 3.67 -12.25 -8.37
CA SER A 81 3.62 -13.37 -7.41
C SER A 81 2.52 -13.21 -6.36
N GLU A 82 2.25 -11.98 -5.89
CA GLU A 82 1.24 -11.72 -4.86
C GLU A 82 -0.17 -11.53 -5.44
N GLY A 83 -0.30 -11.41 -6.77
CA GLY A 83 -1.57 -11.14 -7.44
C GLY A 83 -2.19 -9.78 -7.07
N GLN A 84 -1.41 -8.89 -6.44
CA GLN A 84 -1.85 -7.58 -5.98
C GLN A 84 -0.79 -6.53 -6.29
N ARG A 85 -1.22 -5.34 -6.70
CA ARG A 85 -0.30 -4.23 -6.99
C ARG A 85 0.34 -3.72 -5.70
N PRO A 86 1.68 -3.73 -5.57
CA PRO A 86 2.39 -3.11 -4.46
C PRO A 86 2.16 -1.60 -4.44
N ILE A 87 2.30 -0.99 -3.26
CA ILE A 87 2.33 0.46 -3.09
C ILE A 87 3.79 0.89 -3.01
N VAL A 88 4.16 2.01 -3.63
CA VAL A 88 5.53 2.50 -3.66
C VAL A 88 5.54 3.96 -3.23
N PHE A 89 6.08 4.25 -2.05
CA PHE A 89 6.38 5.61 -1.61
C PHE A 89 7.78 5.98 -2.07
N ALA A 90 7.90 7.02 -2.90
CA ALA A 90 9.15 7.45 -3.49
C ALA A 90 9.56 8.84 -3.00
N THR A 91 10.83 8.96 -2.60
CA THR A 91 11.51 10.25 -2.37
C THR A 91 12.74 10.27 -3.27
N LEU A 92 12.51 10.38 -4.59
CA LEU A 92 13.55 10.39 -5.63
C LEU A 92 13.64 11.81 -6.20
N VAL A 93 14.79 12.47 -6.03
CA VAL A 93 15.00 13.84 -6.54
C VAL A 93 15.42 13.82 -8.01
N ASP A 94 16.22 12.83 -8.41
CA ASP A 94 16.62 12.66 -9.81
C ASP A 94 15.40 12.30 -10.68
N ARG A 95 15.12 13.16 -11.67
CA ARG A 95 13.93 13.05 -12.54
C ARG A 95 14.02 11.88 -13.50
N GLU A 96 15.21 11.50 -13.94
CA GLU A 96 15.40 10.35 -14.84
C GLU A 96 15.17 9.05 -14.08
N VAL A 97 15.72 8.95 -12.86
CA VAL A 97 15.49 7.80 -11.96
C VAL A 97 14.00 7.69 -11.61
N LEU A 98 13.36 8.79 -11.22
CA LEU A 98 11.93 8.82 -10.93
C LEU A 98 11.08 8.43 -12.15
N LYS A 99 11.44 8.90 -13.34
CA LYS A 99 10.75 8.57 -14.59
C LYS A 99 10.79 7.08 -14.87
N ILE A 100 11.96 6.44 -14.73
CA ILE A 100 12.10 4.98 -14.88
C ILE A 100 11.14 4.25 -13.92
N VAL A 101 11.12 4.66 -12.65
CA VAL A 101 10.23 4.06 -11.65
C VAL A 101 8.75 4.30 -12.01
N ARG A 102 8.35 5.51 -12.42
CA ARG A 102 6.95 5.81 -12.76
C ARG A 102 6.47 5.10 -14.01
N GLU A 103 7.31 4.95 -15.04
CA GLU A 103 6.92 4.40 -16.35
C GLU A 103 6.93 2.86 -16.39
N HIS A 104 7.84 2.22 -15.65
CA HIS A 104 8.06 0.77 -15.75
C HIS A 104 7.54 -0.03 -14.55
N CYS A 105 7.17 0.63 -13.44
CA CYS A 105 6.65 -0.03 -12.26
C CYS A 105 5.15 -0.38 -12.40
N GLN A 106 4.81 -1.62 -12.09
CA GLN A 106 3.42 -2.11 -12.02
C GLN A 106 2.74 -1.80 -10.67
N GLY A 107 3.51 -1.30 -9.70
CA GLY A 107 3.03 -0.79 -8.43
C GLY A 107 2.34 0.58 -8.53
N ARG A 108 1.68 0.98 -7.44
CA ARG A 108 1.11 2.33 -7.28
C ARG A 108 2.18 3.25 -6.71
N VAL A 109 2.80 4.06 -7.57
CA VAL A 109 3.83 5.02 -7.18
C VAL A 109 3.21 6.29 -6.61
N MET A 110 3.64 6.65 -5.41
CA MET A 110 3.32 7.86 -4.66
C MET A 110 4.61 8.63 -4.48
N ASP A 111 4.79 9.68 -5.27
CA ASP A 111 5.93 10.58 -5.13
C ASP A 111 5.66 11.58 -4.02
N MET A 112 6.57 11.63 -3.05
CA MET A 112 6.45 12.46 -1.85
C MET A 112 7.06 13.86 -2.04
N PHE A 113 7.77 14.11 -3.15
CA PHE A 113 8.41 15.40 -3.45
C PHE A 113 7.78 16.16 -4.64
N GLY A 114 7.11 15.48 -5.58
CA GLY A 114 6.29 16.11 -6.64
C GLY A 114 6.74 15.89 -8.08
#